data_AF-A0AAN6I4L1-F1
#
_entry.id   AF-A0AAN6I4L1-F1
#
_cell.length_a   1.000
_cell.length_b   1.000
_cell.length_c   1.000
_cell.angle_alpha   90.00
_cell.angle_beta   90.00
_cell.angle_gamma   90.00
#
_symmetry.space_group_name_H-M   'P 1'
#
loop_
_entity.id
_entity.type
_entity.pdbx_description
1 polymer ?
#
loop_
_entity_poly.entity_id
_entity_poly.type
_entity_poly.pdbx_seq_one_letter_code
_entity_poly.pdbx_strand_id
1 'polypeptide(L)'
;MSVLLETNAGNLVIDLLVDSAPTESRTFIALCLSKFYHYSPFVNVRKDVAVDSGNPCFPDPIAAPQPNKYIDYTPSSRLNPEKVGQVLFASNGDKFSPEFSISLGPVTDIRGHVFGAIGEGFTTLEYISDCVLDETGRPLKDIRILHTFVLDDPFSLLLEAPPSPYPTQKQIDSFRLLLDESALEDIKAESHALTLEVLGDLPSAKIQPSEKVLFICKLNPVTTEDDLRLIFQRFGDITSVEIIRDRATGHSLCYGFIEFTSKSAVERAYRKMEGAIIDDRKVHVDFSQSTKRKRNRNEFT
;
A
#
# COMPACT_ATOMS: atom_id res chain seq x y z
N MET A 1 8.54 0.50 -13.16
CA MET A 1 7.33 1.33 -13.13
C MET A 1 6.46 0.80 -12.04
N SER A 2 6.31 1.51 -10.91
CA SER A 2 5.75 0.87 -9.72
C SER A 2 4.84 1.81 -8.92
N VAL A 3 3.80 1.24 -8.33
CA VAL A 3 2.86 1.91 -7.43
C VAL A 3 2.88 1.18 -6.09
N LEU A 4 3.06 1.93 -5.02
CA LEU A 4 2.95 1.45 -3.65
C LEU A 4 1.50 1.64 -3.16
N LEU A 5 0.89 0.55 -2.75
CA LEU A 5 -0.33 0.52 -1.95
C LEU A 5 0.06 0.28 -0.49
N GLU A 6 -0.13 1.29 0.33
CA GLU A 6 -0.05 1.15 1.77
C GLU A 6 -1.38 0.63 2.29
N THR A 7 -1.35 -0.42 3.11
CA THR A 7 -2.55 -1.03 3.71
C THR A 7 -2.37 -1.18 5.21
N ASN A 8 -3.46 -1.35 5.95
CA ASN A 8 -3.40 -1.70 7.37
C ASN A 8 -2.87 -3.13 7.65
N ALA A 9 -2.53 -3.91 6.61
CA ALA A 9 -1.87 -5.21 6.68
C ALA A 9 -0.40 -5.17 6.19
N GLY A 10 0.11 -3.99 5.84
CA GLY A 10 1.43 -3.77 5.27
C GLY A 10 1.39 -3.32 3.81
N ASN A 11 2.57 -3.26 3.19
CA ASN A 11 2.76 -2.62 1.90
C ASN A 11 2.71 -3.63 0.74
N LEU A 12 2.09 -3.23 -0.36
CA LEU A 12 2.11 -3.94 -1.64
C LEU A 12 2.70 -3.02 -2.70
N VAL A 13 3.76 -3.46 -3.36
CA VAL A 13 4.35 -2.74 -4.50
C VAL A 13 3.93 -3.46 -5.77
N ILE A 14 3.22 -2.75 -6.64
CA ILE A 14 2.74 -3.23 -7.93
C ILE A 14 3.67 -2.69 -9.01
N ASP A 15 4.39 -3.58 -9.67
CA ASP A 15 5.14 -3.30 -10.89
C ASP A 15 4.20 -3.33 -12.09
N LEU A 16 4.05 -2.19 -12.74
CA LEU A 16 3.18 -1.99 -13.89
C LEU A 16 3.84 -2.47 -15.18
N LEU A 17 3.08 -3.21 -15.97
CA LEU A 17 3.49 -3.76 -17.26
C LEU A 17 3.27 -2.75 -18.38
N VAL A 18 3.93 -1.59 -18.28
CA VAL A 18 3.70 -0.42 -19.14
C VAL A 18 3.91 -0.72 -20.63
N ASP A 19 4.85 -1.61 -20.97
CA ASP A 19 5.13 -1.99 -22.35
C ASP A 19 4.03 -2.85 -22.97
N SER A 20 3.44 -3.77 -22.20
CA SER A 20 2.42 -4.70 -22.69
C SER A 20 0.98 -4.26 -22.42
N ALA A 21 0.77 -3.37 -21.45
CA ALA A 21 -0.54 -2.85 -21.02
C ALA A 21 -0.46 -1.34 -20.71
N PRO A 22 -0.11 -0.49 -21.69
CA PRO A 22 0.13 0.94 -21.45
C PRO A 22 -1.14 1.69 -21.04
N THR A 23 -2.29 1.36 -21.65
CA THR A 23 -3.57 2.02 -21.38
C THR A 23 -4.05 1.73 -19.96
N GLU A 24 -3.99 0.47 -19.56
CA GLU A 24 -4.38 0.00 -18.23
C GLU A 24 -3.41 0.54 -17.16
N SER A 25 -2.10 0.54 -17.43
CA SER A 25 -1.11 1.12 -16.51
C SER A 25 -1.33 2.61 -16.30
N ARG A 26 -1.55 3.37 -17.37
CA ARG A 26 -1.85 4.82 -17.31
C ARG A 26 -3.11 5.09 -16.51
N THR A 27 -4.13 4.27 -16.70
CA THR A 27 -5.41 4.32 -16.00
C THR A 27 -5.23 4.12 -14.50
N PHE A 28 -4.52 3.06 -14.13
CA PHE A 28 -4.26 2.74 -12.73
C PHE A 28 -3.50 3.87 -12.04
N ILE A 29 -2.45 4.41 -12.68
CA ILE A 29 -1.70 5.56 -12.18
C ILE A 29 -2.62 6.77 -11.98
N ALA A 30 -3.49 7.09 -12.95
CA ALA A 30 -4.41 8.22 -12.84
C ALA A 30 -5.39 8.07 -11.65
N LEU A 31 -5.88 6.87 -11.38
CA LEU A 31 -6.73 6.56 -10.22
C LEU A 31 -5.94 6.66 -8.91
N CYS A 32 -4.69 6.18 -8.89
CA CYS A 32 -3.82 6.30 -7.72
C CYS A 32 -3.46 7.76 -7.41
N LEU A 33 -3.15 8.57 -8.43
CA LEU A 33 -2.84 10.00 -8.28
C LEU A 33 -4.06 10.78 -7.78
N SER A 34 -5.27 10.45 -8.25
CA SER A 34 -6.51 11.08 -7.77
C SER A 34 -6.98 10.59 -6.40
N LYS A 35 -6.22 9.70 -5.75
CA LYS A 35 -6.55 9.07 -4.46
C LYS A 35 -7.87 8.28 -4.50
N PHE A 36 -8.27 7.82 -5.68
CA PHE A 36 -9.51 7.07 -5.89
C PHE A 36 -9.62 5.83 -4.99
N TYR A 37 -8.51 5.11 -4.84
CA TYR A 37 -8.46 3.87 -4.07
C TYR A 37 -8.37 4.06 -2.55
N HIS A 38 -8.34 5.31 -2.07
CA HIS A 38 -8.27 5.58 -0.64
C HIS A 38 -9.40 4.90 0.12
N TYR A 39 -9.02 4.14 1.15
CA TYR A 39 -9.88 3.37 2.03
C TYR A 39 -10.62 2.18 1.37
N SER A 40 -10.21 1.76 0.17
CA SER A 40 -10.78 0.59 -0.51
C SER A 40 -10.46 -0.70 0.24
N PRO A 41 -11.46 -1.52 0.60
CA PRO A 41 -11.23 -2.81 1.21
C PRO A 41 -10.79 -3.86 0.19
N PHE A 42 -10.09 -4.87 0.70
CA PHE A 42 -9.91 -6.15 0.04
C PHE A 42 -11.11 -7.04 0.37
N VAL A 43 -11.79 -7.53 -0.66
CA VAL A 43 -13.05 -8.27 -0.58
C VAL A 43 -13.01 -9.45 -1.54
N ASN A 44 -14.00 -10.35 -1.41
CA ASN A 44 -14.11 -11.55 -2.26
C ASN A 44 -12.80 -12.35 -2.33
N VAL A 45 -12.16 -12.55 -1.17
CA VAL A 45 -10.94 -13.33 -1.05
C VAL A 45 -11.28 -14.78 -1.34
N ARG A 46 -10.74 -15.29 -2.44
CA ARG A 46 -10.79 -16.70 -2.84
C ARG A 46 -9.40 -17.27 -2.65
N LYS A 47 -9.23 -18.07 -1.60
CA LYS A 47 -7.95 -18.70 -1.23
C LYS A 47 -7.33 -19.40 -2.44
N ASP A 48 -6.04 -19.17 -2.64
CA ASP A 48 -5.25 -19.70 -3.77
C ASP A 48 -5.76 -19.31 -5.17
N VAL A 49 -6.70 -18.36 -5.27
CA VAL A 49 -7.25 -17.88 -6.55
C VAL A 49 -6.99 -16.39 -6.69
N ALA A 50 -7.73 -15.55 -5.98
CA ALA A 50 -7.62 -14.10 -6.13
C ALA A 50 -8.27 -13.36 -4.97
N VAL A 51 -7.93 -12.07 -4.85
CA VAL A 51 -8.63 -11.10 -4.00
C VAL A 51 -8.99 -9.88 -4.82
N ASP A 52 -10.16 -9.31 -4.57
CA ASP A 52 -10.66 -8.14 -5.28
C ASP A 52 -10.54 -6.88 -4.41
N SER A 53 -10.30 -5.73 -5.04
CA SER A 53 -10.27 -4.42 -4.39
C SER A 53 -10.60 -3.31 -5.38
N GLY A 54 -10.55 -2.07 -4.91
CA GLY A 54 -10.71 -0.88 -5.74
C GLY A 54 -12.08 -0.20 -5.68
N ASN A 55 -12.97 -0.67 -4.79
CA ASN A 55 -14.24 -0.03 -4.50
C ASN A 55 -14.23 0.58 -3.08
N PRO A 56 -13.97 1.90 -2.94
CA PRO A 56 -13.83 2.54 -1.63
C PRO A 56 -15.11 2.57 -0.81
N CYS A 57 -16.28 2.40 -1.42
CA CYS A 57 -17.59 2.44 -0.77
C CYS A 57 -18.24 1.05 -0.61
N PHE A 58 -17.49 -0.04 -0.85
CA PHE A 58 -18.00 -1.39 -0.66
C PHE A 58 -18.66 -1.55 0.74
N PRO A 59 -19.84 -2.20 0.84
CA PRO A 59 -20.56 -2.95 -0.19
C PRO A 59 -21.56 -2.13 -1.02
N ASP A 60 -21.53 -0.79 -0.97
CA ASP A 60 -22.41 0.09 -1.74
C ASP A 60 -21.73 0.54 -3.05
N PRO A 61 -21.92 -0.19 -4.17
CA PRO A 61 -21.30 0.17 -5.46
C PRO A 61 -21.86 1.47 -6.05
N ILE A 62 -23.07 1.90 -5.65
CA ILE A 62 -23.68 3.14 -6.15
C ILE A 62 -23.01 4.35 -5.51
N ALA A 63 -22.60 4.23 -4.24
CA ALA A 63 -21.87 5.26 -3.53
C ALA A 63 -20.39 5.34 -3.94
N ALA A 64 -19.87 4.40 -4.72
CA ALA A 64 -18.49 4.46 -5.19
C ALA A 64 -18.26 5.73 -6.04
N PRO A 65 -17.18 6.49 -5.78
CA PRO A 65 -16.83 7.61 -6.61
C PRO A 65 -16.66 7.13 -8.06
N GLN A 66 -17.12 7.94 -9.00
CA GLN A 66 -16.94 7.65 -10.42
C GLN A 66 -15.65 8.32 -10.90
N PRO A 67 -14.84 7.66 -11.74
CA PRO A 67 -13.68 8.31 -12.34
C PRO A 67 -14.14 9.52 -13.16
N ASN A 68 -13.48 10.67 -12.98
CA ASN A 68 -13.83 11.95 -13.60
C ASN A 68 -13.77 11.96 -15.14
N LYS A 69 -13.29 10.88 -15.77
CA LYS A 69 -13.25 10.71 -17.22
C LYS A 69 -13.64 9.27 -17.57
N TYR A 70 -14.36 9.09 -18.66
CA TYR A 70 -14.44 7.80 -19.33
C TYR A 70 -13.01 7.43 -19.75
N ILE A 71 -12.54 6.34 -19.19
CA ILE A 71 -11.23 5.81 -19.50
C ILE A 71 -11.45 4.86 -20.67
N ASP A 72 -10.96 5.26 -21.84
CA ASP A 72 -10.99 4.41 -23.02
C ASP A 72 -10.20 3.14 -22.71
N TYR A 73 -10.89 2.03 -22.87
CA TYR A 73 -10.40 0.73 -22.46
C TYR A 73 -10.28 -0.15 -23.69
N THR A 74 -9.04 -0.50 -24.05
CA THR A 74 -8.78 -1.47 -25.13
C THR A 74 -7.93 -2.59 -24.53
N PRO A 75 -8.55 -3.74 -24.23
CA PRO A 75 -7.84 -4.81 -23.55
C PRO A 75 -6.68 -5.35 -24.39
N SER A 76 -5.47 -5.29 -23.84
CA SER A 76 -4.24 -5.57 -24.59
C SER A 76 -3.49 -6.83 -24.14
N SER A 77 -3.66 -7.22 -22.87
CA SER A 77 -2.88 -8.29 -22.24
C SER A 77 -3.73 -9.50 -21.81
N ARG A 78 -3.07 -10.65 -21.61
CA ARG A 78 -3.67 -11.90 -21.14
C ARG A 78 -3.00 -12.36 -19.85
N LEU A 79 -3.79 -13.02 -19.01
CA LEU A 79 -3.34 -13.67 -17.79
C LEU A 79 -2.37 -14.81 -18.09
N ASN A 80 -1.25 -14.86 -17.37
CA ASN A 80 -0.41 -16.06 -17.33
C ASN A 80 -0.90 -16.98 -16.20
N PRO A 81 -1.47 -18.16 -16.47
CA PRO A 81 -2.08 -18.98 -15.43
C PRO A 81 -1.09 -19.51 -14.38
N GLU A 82 0.21 -19.52 -14.65
CA GLU A 82 1.22 -20.05 -13.72
C GLU A 82 1.79 -19.00 -12.77
N LYS A 83 1.45 -17.71 -12.96
CA LYS A 83 2.10 -16.60 -12.25
C LYS A 83 1.21 -16.02 -11.13
N VAL A 84 1.70 -16.10 -9.90
CA VAL A 84 1.07 -15.50 -8.71
C VAL A 84 1.37 -13.99 -8.64
N GLY A 85 0.47 -13.23 -8.01
CA GLY A 85 0.63 -11.80 -7.80
C GLY A 85 0.36 -10.96 -9.05
N GLN A 86 -0.29 -11.49 -10.08
CA GLN A 86 -0.71 -10.67 -11.22
C GLN A 86 -1.88 -9.76 -10.82
N VAL A 87 -1.81 -8.50 -11.21
CA VAL A 87 -2.83 -7.49 -10.96
C VAL A 87 -3.56 -7.19 -12.25
N LEU A 88 -4.88 -7.31 -12.22
CA LEU A 88 -5.74 -7.15 -13.39
C LEU A 88 -6.98 -6.33 -13.08
N PHE A 89 -7.44 -5.53 -14.05
CA PHE A 89 -8.77 -4.93 -13.93
C PHE A 89 -9.84 -6.02 -14.08
N ALA A 90 -10.84 -5.99 -13.20
CA ALA A 90 -11.96 -6.91 -13.24
C ALA A 90 -12.79 -6.66 -14.51
N SER A 91 -13.04 -7.70 -15.31
CA SER A 91 -13.83 -7.59 -16.54
C SER A 91 -15.31 -7.87 -16.27
N ASN A 92 -16.15 -6.83 -16.32
CA ASN A 92 -17.61 -6.93 -16.34
C ASN A 92 -18.16 -6.69 -17.76
N GLY A 93 -17.60 -7.37 -18.76
CA GLY A 93 -17.94 -7.17 -20.17
C GLY A 93 -17.24 -5.94 -20.77
N ASP A 94 -17.96 -5.16 -21.58
CA ASP A 94 -17.41 -4.03 -22.35
C ASP A 94 -17.25 -2.72 -21.55
N LYS A 95 -17.59 -2.72 -20.25
CA LYS A 95 -17.55 -1.50 -19.41
C LYS A 95 -16.30 -1.48 -18.53
N PHE A 96 -15.66 -0.31 -18.48
CA PHE A 96 -14.54 -0.04 -17.58
C PHE A 96 -14.97 -0.18 -16.10
N SER A 97 -14.21 -0.94 -15.32
CA SER A 97 -14.33 -1.01 -13.87
C SER A 97 -13.00 -0.58 -13.24
N PRO A 98 -13.00 0.36 -12.27
CA PRO A 98 -11.80 0.70 -11.52
C PRO A 98 -11.41 -0.39 -10.51
N GLU A 99 -12.29 -1.36 -10.28
CA GLU A 99 -12.03 -2.53 -9.44
C GLU A 99 -10.99 -3.44 -10.09
N PHE A 100 -10.08 -3.96 -9.28
CA PHE A 100 -8.99 -4.82 -9.72
C PHE A 100 -8.89 -6.05 -8.84
N SER A 101 -8.34 -7.13 -9.39
CA SER A 101 -8.05 -8.37 -8.69
C SER A 101 -6.55 -8.60 -8.65
N ILE A 102 -6.06 -9.19 -7.56
CA ILE A 102 -4.69 -9.69 -7.42
C ILE A 102 -4.76 -11.22 -7.35
N SER A 103 -4.01 -11.92 -8.20
CA SER A 103 -3.93 -13.38 -8.14
C SER A 103 -3.17 -13.86 -6.90
N LEU A 104 -3.78 -14.79 -6.17
CA LEU A 104 -3.19 -15.40 -4.96
C LEU A 104 -2.57 -16.78 -5.23
N GLY A 105 -2.86 -17.38 -6.39
CA GLY A 105 -2.31 -18.66 -6.82
C GLY A 105 -2.22 -18.75 -8.35
N PRO A 106 -1.96 -19.95 -8.90
CA PRO A 106 -2.08 -20.21 -10.34
C PRO A 106 -3.54 -20.13 -10.75
N VAL A 107 -3.89 -19.24 -11.69
CA VAL A 107 -5.31 -18.96 -11.99
C VAL A 107 -5.65 -19.19 -13.45
N THR A 108 -6.60 -20.08 -13.71
CA THR A 108 -7.20 -20.31 -15.03
C THR A 108 -8.54 -19.60 -15.23
N ASP A 109 -9.20 -19.19 -14.14
CA ASP A 109 -10.64 -18.89 -14.14
C ASP A 109 -10.97 -17.41 -13.91
N ILE A 110 -9.98 -16.55 -13.63
CA ILE A 110 -10.22 -15.11 -13.52
C ILE A 110 -10.16 -14.47 -14.91
N ARG A 111 -11.19 -13.69 -15.23
CA ARG A 111 -11.27 -12.91 -16.45
C ARG A 111 -10.96 -11.46 -16.13
N GLY A 112 -9.99 -10.92 -16.85
CA GLY A 112 -9.58 -9.54 -16.69
C GLY A 112 -8.32 -9.27 -17.48
N HIS A 113 -7.80 -8.06 -17.32
CA HIS A 113 -6.70 -7.57 -18.14
C HIS A 113 -5.56 -7.16 -17.25
N VAL A 114 -4.46 -7.88 -17.41
CA VAL A 114 -3.28 -7.77 -16.55
C VAL A 114 -2.54 -6.50 -16.87
N PHE A 115 -2.38 -5.63 -15.88
CA PHE A 115 -1.66 -4.38 -16.03
C PHE A 115 -0.46 -4.28 -15.11
N GLY A 116 -0.31 -5.21 -14.17
CA GLY A 116 0.81 -5.21 -13.25
C GLY A 116 1.04 -6.58 -12.60
N ALA A 117 2.09 -6.65 -11.80
CA ALA A 117 2.37 -7.77 -10.91
C ALA A 117 2.95 -7.26 -9.58
N ILE A 118 2.77 -8.00 -8.50
CA ILE A 118 3.40 -7.71 -7.22
C ILE A 118 4.92 -7.87 -7.37
N GLY A 119 5.63 -6.76 -7.19
CA GLY A 119 7.09 -6.72 -7.12
C GLY A 119 7.60 -6.95 -5.70
N GLU A 120 6.94 -6.34 -4.71
CA GLU A 120 7.25 -6.47 -3.28
C GLU A 120 5.97 -6.53 -2.44
N GLY A 121 6.06 -7.06 -1.22
CA GLY A 121 4.92 -7.18 -0.32
C GLY A 121 4.22 -8.55 -0.33
N PHE A 122 4.86 -9.60 -0.85
CA PHE A 122 4.30 -10.95 -0.85
C PHE A 122 3.90 -11.46 0.54
N THR A 123 4.56 -11.01 1.61
CA THR A 123 4.14 -11.32 2.99
C THR A 123 2.77 -10.74 3.34
N THR A 124 2.46 -9.54 2.84
CA THR A 124 1.14 -8.92 3.01
C THR A 124 0.11 -9.63 2.12
N LEU A 125 0.51 -10.05 0.92
CA LEU A 125 -0.36 -10.83 0.04
C LEU A 125 -0.71 -12.20 0.63
N GLU A 126 0.26 -12.90 1.22
CA GLU A 126 0.06 -14.14 1.99
C GLU A 126 -0.89 -13.89 3.18
N TYR A 127 -0.68 -12.81 3.94
CA TYR A 127 -1.58 -12.44 5.03
C TYR A 127 -3.03 -12.23 4.56
N ILE A 128 -3.23 -11.57 3.42
CA ILE A 128 -4.56 -11.40 2.81
C ILE A 128 -5.15 -12.76 2.40
N SER A 129 -4.35 -13.66 1.83
CA SER A 129 -4.80 -15.01 1.44
C SER A 129 -5.22 -15.87 2.65
N ASP A 130 -4.47 -15.78 3.74
CA ASP A 130 -4.65 -16.60 4.93
C ASP A 130 -5.65 -16.03 5.95
N CYS A 131 -6.20 -14.83 5.69
CA CYS A 131 -7.11 -14.20 6.63
C CYS A 131 -8.40 -15.02 6.85
N VAL A 132 -9.03 -14.81 8.01
CA VAL A 132 -10.30 -15.46 8.34
C VAL A 132 -11.43 -14.76 7.60
N LEU A 133 -12.24 -15.54 6.88
CA LEU A 133 -13.29 -15.04 6.00
C LEU A 133 -14.67 -15.37 6.54
N ASP A 134 -15.67 -14.56 6.19
CA ASP A 134 -17.07 -14.93 6.31
C ASP A 134 -17.53 -15.84 5.15
N GLU A 135 -18.81 -16.22 5.16
CA GLU A 135 -19.43 -17.07 4.13
C GLU A 135 -19.40 -16.45 2.72
N THR A 136 -19.21 -15.13 2.62
CA THR A 136 -19.14 -14.38 1.36
C THR A 136 -17.72 -14.20 0.85
N GLY A 137 -16.72 -14.71 1.57
CA GLY A 137 -15.30 -14.51 1.24
C GLY A 137 -14.80 -13.11 1.62
N ARG A 138 -15.50 -12.38 2.50
CA ARG A 138 -15.01 -11.10 3.01
C ARG A 138 -14.19 -11.33 4.29
N PRO A 139 -13.01 -10.69 4.44
CA PRO A 139 -12.25 -10.74 5.69
C PRO A 139 -13.09 -10.33 6.90
N LEU A 140 -12.99 -11.09 8.00
CA LEU A 140 -13.66 -10.75 9.26
C LEU A 140 -13.04 -9.51 9.93
N LYS A 141 -11.74 -9.30 9.71
CA LYS A 141 -11.05 -8.03 9.97
C LYS A 141 -10.75 -7.39 8.62
N ASP A 142 -11.33 -6.22 8.35
CA ASP A 142 -11.16 -5.54 7.07
C ASP A 142 -9.68 -5.18 6.84
N ILE A 143 -9.20 -5.49 5.64
CA ILE A 143 -7.91 -5.03 5.13
C ILE A 143 -8.22 -3.94 4.11
N ARG A 144 -7.60 -2.75 4.23
CA ARG A 144 -7.92 -1.57 3.42
C ARG A 144 -6.67 -0.86 2.93
N ILE A 145 -6.78 -0.31 1.72
CA ILE A 145 -5.77 0.59 1.14
C ILE A 145 -5.87 1.94 1.86
N LEU A 146 -4.84 2.32 2.59
CA LEU A 146 -4.77 3.60 3.30
C LEU A 146 -4.25 4.69 2.36
N HIS A 147 -3.12 4.44 1.70
CA HIS A 147 -2.49 5.43 0.83
C HIS A 147 -1.98 4.79 -0.47
N THR A 148 -2.03 5.56 -1.53
CA THR A 148 -1.45 5.23 -2.84
C THR A 148 -0.31 6.19 -3.14
N PHE A 149 0.85 5.63 -3.48
CA PHE A 149 2.01 6.39 -3.90
C PHE A 149 2.49 5.89 -5.25
N VAL A 150 2.49 6.77 -6.25
CA VAL A 150 3.11 6.48 -7.54
C VAL A 150 4.61 6.74 -7.39
N LEU A 151 5.41 5.67 -7.41
CA LEU A 151 6.86 5.75 -7.19
C LEU A 151 7.56 6.23 -8.46
N ASP A 152 7.04 5.83 -9.61
CA ASP A 152 7.57 6.15 -10.93
C ASP A 152 6.41 6.32 -11.93
N ASP A 153 6.24 7.53 -12.49
CA ASP A 153 5.21 7.85 -13.49
C ASP A 153 5.83 8.00 -14.89
N PRO A 154 5.78 6.95 -15.74
CA PRO A 154 6.33 6.98 -17.09
C PRO A 154 5.52 7.83 -18.05
N PHE A 155 4.28 8.20 -17.69
CA PHE A 155 3.39 8.95 -18.56
C PHE A 155 3.44 10.46 -18.30
N SER A 156 4.19 10.88 -17.28
CA SER A 156 4.30 12.29 -16.86
C SER A 156 2.93 12.95 -16.81
N LEU A 157 1.97 12.27 -16.17
CA LEU A 157 0.63 12.79 -16.01
C LEU A 157 0.77 14.06 -15.17
N LEU A 158 0.50 15.22 -15.76
CA LEU A 158 0.54 16.55 -15.11
C LEU A 158 -0.59 16.71 -14.07
N LEU A 159 -0.83 15.69 -13.26
CA LEU A 159 -1.79 15.61 -12.18
C LEU A 159 -1.01 15.82 -10.87
N GLU A 160 -1.21 16.97 -10.24
CA GLU A 160 -0.79 17.14 -8.86
C GLU A 160 -1.62 16.20 -7.99
N ALA A 161 -0.94 15.26 -7.31
CA ALA A 161 -1.62 14.37 -6.38
C ALA A 161 -2.11 15.19 -5.16
N PRO A 162 -3.43 15.28 -4.91
CA PRO A 162 -3.93 15.94 -3.72
C PRO A 162 -3.43 15.21 -2.46
N PRO A 163 -3.46 15.88 -1.29
CA PRO A 163 -3.26 15.19 -0.03
C PRO A 163 -4.27 14.04 0.09
N SER A 164 -3.90 12.98 0.79
CA SER A 164 -4.83 11.88 1.02
C SER A 164 -6.07 12.41 1.74
N PRO A 165 -7.28 12.11 1.22
CA PRO A 165 -8.50 12.58 1.84
C PRO A 165 -8.71 11.89 3.20
N TYR A 166 -9.52 12.50 4.06
CA TYR A 166 -10.02 11.81 5.24
C TYR A 166 -11.08 10.77 4.82
N PRO A 167 -11.14 9.60 5.45
CA PRO A 167 -12.21 8.64 5.23
C PRO A 167 -13.59 9.28 5.49
N THR A 168 -14.55 8.99 4.63
CA THR A 168 -15.94 9.43 4.80
C THR A 168 -16.64 8.63 5.90
N GLN A 169 -17.74 9.16 6.46
CA GLN A 169 -18.50 8.44 7.48
C GLN A 169 -18.96 7.06 7.00
N LYS A 170 -19.44 6.95 5.76
CA LYS A 170 -19.85 5.66 5.16
C LYS A 170 -18.71 4.65 5.11
N GLN A 171 -17.51 5.12 4.80
CA GLN A 171 -16.31 4.30 4.77
C GLN A 171 -15.99 3.79 6.18
N ILE A 172 -16.01 4.67 7.18
CA ILE A 172 -15.80 4.32 8.58
C ILE A 172 -16.85 3.30 9.05
N ASP A 173 -18.13 3.56 8.79
CA ASP A 173 -19.25 2.69 9.20
C ASP A 173 -19.17 1.30 8.55
N SER A 174 -18.58 1.20 7.36
CA SER A 174 -18.40 -0.08 6.66
C SER A 174 -17.25 -0.93 7.20
N PHE A 175 -16.40 -0.38 8.08
CA PHE A 175 -15.20 -1.04 8.59
C PHE A 175 -15.55 -2.18 9.55
N ARG A 176 -15.10 -3.40 9.22
CA ARG A 176 -15.25 -4.57 10.10
C ARG A 176 -14.02 -4.78 10.98
N LEU A 177 -14.26 -4.87 12.28
CA LEU A 177 -13.35 -5.42 13.26
C LEU A 177 -14.03 -6.66 13.86
N LEU A 178 -13.26 -7.74 14.01
CA LEU A 178 -13.70 -8.92 14.76
C LEU A 178 -14.00 -8.47 16.20
N LEU A 179 -15.26 -8.55 16.58
CA LEU A 179 -15.76 -8.10 17.88
C LEU A 179 -16.25 -9.28 18.68
N ASP A 180 -15.59 -9.56 19.81
CA ASP A 180 -16.30 -10.05 20.98
C ASP A 180 -17.23 -8.91 21.45
N GLU A 181 -18.49 -9.19 21.79
CA GLU A 181 -19.52 -8.17 22.06
C GLU A 181 -19.13 -7.13 23.15
N SER A 182 -18.18 -7.47 24.04
CA SER A 182 -17.63 -6.53 25.04
C SER A 182 -16.73 -5.43 24.47
N ALA A 183 -16.22 -5.59 23.24
CA ALA A 183 -15.33 -4.64 22.60
C ALA A 183 -16.05 -3.58 21.76
N LEU A 184 -17.39 -3.57 21.69
CA LEU A 184 -18.13 -2.56 20.91
C LEU A 184 -18.01 -1.14 21.51
N GLU A 185 -17.90 -1.05 22.85
CA GLU A 185 -17.59 0.21 23.54
C GLU A 185 -16.12 0.60 23.34
N ASP A 186 -15.21 -0.39 23.38
CA ASP A 186 -13.80 -0.21 23.07
C ASP A 186 -13.57 0.17 21.60
N ILE A 187 -14.42 -0.22 20.65
CA ILE A 187 -14.34 0.18 19.24
C ILE A 187 -14.92 1.55 18.99
N LYS A 188 -15.93 2.00 19.75
CA LYS A 188 -16.29 3.43 19.70
C LYS A 188 -15.15 4.29 20.24
N ALA A 189 -14.44 3.79 21.25
CA ALA A 189 -13.23 4.42 21.76
C ALA A 189 -12.03 4.30 20.79
N GLU A 190 -11.83 3.15 20.12
CA GLU A 190 -10.74 2.90 19.16
C GLU A 190 -11.01 3.55 17.80
N SER A 191 -12.25 3.64 17.33
CA SER A 191 -12.61 4.40 16.12
C SER A 191 -12.46 5.90 16.36
N HIS A 192 -12.84 6.40 17.54
CA HIS A 192 -12.55 7.76 17.96
C HIS A 192 -11.05 7.98 18.18
N ALA A 193 -10.31 6.99 18.69
CA ALA A 193 -8.86 7.04 18.85
C ALA A 193 -8.13 6.98 17.50
N LEU A 194 -8.54 6.15 16.54
CA LEU A 194 -8.04 6.12 15.16
C LEU A 194 -8.34 7.43 14.45
N THR A 195 -9.53 8.00 14.68
CA THR A 195 -9.89 9.33 14.17
C THR A 195 -8.97 10.40 14.76
N LEU A 196 -8.65 10.32 16.05
CA LEU A 196 -7.72 11.23 16.73
C LEU A 196 -6.25 10.99 16.39
N GLU A 197 -5.87 9.76 16.05
CA GLU A 197 -4.54 9.34 15.59
C GLU A 197 -4.29 9.84 14.16
N VAL A 198 -5.32 9.77 13.30
CA VAL A 198 -5.37 10.42 11.98
C VAL A 198 -5.40 11.95 12.08
N LEU A 199 -5.88 12.51 13.21
CA LEU A 199 -5.87 13.95 13.51
C LEU A 199 -4.61 14.42 14.27
N GLY A 200 -3.71 13.51 14.68
CA GLY A 200 -2.40 13.83 15.28
C GLY A 200 -2.40 14.19 16.78
N ASP A 201 -3.51 14.03 17.51
CA ASP A 201 -3.62 14.42 18.92
C ASP A 201 -3.66 13.19 19.87
N LEU A 202 -2.44 12.77 20.26
CA LEU A 202 -2.04 11.88 21.38
C LEU A 202 -2.02 10.34 21.18
N PRO A 203 -1.01 9.64 21.77
CA PRO A 203 -0.67 8.25 21.44
C PRO A 203 -1.25 7.21 22.43
N SER A 204 -1.54 5.98 21.98
CA SER A 204 -1.29 4.68 22.68
C SER A 204 -1.93 3.48 21.95
N ALA A 205 -1.12 2.53 21.44
CA ALA A 205 -0.82 1.19 22.02
C ALA A 205 -1.86 0.09 21.64
N LYS A 206 -1.56 -1.10 21.06
CA LYS A 206 -0.43 -2.04 21.20
C LYS A 206 -0.34 -2.96 19.96
N ILE A 207 0.87 -3.10 19.40
CA ILE A 207 1.57 -4.28 18.82
C ILE A 207 2.80 -3.62 18.18
N GLN A 208 4.01 -4.02 18.59
CA GLN A 208 5.23 -3.25 18.32
C GLN A 208 5.91 -3.74 17.01
N PRO A 209 5.67 -3.09 15.85
CA PRO A 209 6.64 -3.13 14.76
C PRO A 209 7.93 -2.48 15.27
N SER A 210 9.07 -2.68 14.62
CA SER A 210 10.32 -2.04 15.06
C SER A 210 10.16 -0.51 15.02
N GLU A 211 9.81 0.10 16.15
CA GLU A 211 9.62 1.56 16.37
C GLU A 211 10.91 2.37 16.17
N LYS A 212 11.94 1.69 15.68
CA LYS A 212 13.28 2.15 15.43
C LYS A 212 13.54 2.40 13.96
N VAL A 213 12.64 2.01 13.06
CA VAL A 213 12.84 2.16 11.62
C VAL A 213 11.97 3.29 11.08
N LEU A 214 12.60 4.18 10.33
CA LEU A 214 11.99 5.29 9.62
C LEU A 214 11.98 4.96 8.13
N PHE A 215 10.83 5.06 7.49
CA PHE A 215 10.68 4.99 6.04
C PHE A 215 10.82 6.40 5.45
N ILE A 216 11.49 6.51 4.30
CA ILE A 216 11.64 7.77 3.58
C ILE A 216 11.37 7.52 2.10
N CYS A 217 10.51 8.30 1.48
CA CYS A 217 10.24 8.25 0.05
C CYS A 217 10.35 9.63 -0.62
N LYS A 218 10.22 9.65 -1.96
CA LYS A 218 10.46 10.82 -2.80
C LYS A 218 11.90 11.35 -2.73
N LEU A 219 12.85 10.46 -2.46
CA LEU A 219 14.27 10.80 -2.50
C LEU A 219 14.67 11.29 -3.90
N ASN A 220 15.76 12.03 -3.98
CA ASN A 220 16.42 12.26 -5.26
C ASN A 220 17.11 10.95 -5.68
N PRO A 221 17.04 10.54 -6.96
CA PRO A 221 17.75 9.36 -7.45
C PRO A 221 19.26 9.39 -7.17
N VAL A 222 19.81 10.59 -7.00
CA VAL A 222 21.24 10.83 -6.72
C VAL A 222 21.55 10.72 -5.22
N THR A 223 20.56 10.82 -4.33
CA THR A 223 20.76 10.73 -2.87
C THR A 223 21.28 9.35 -2.51
N THR A 224 22.38 9.32 -1.74
CA THR A 224 23.03 8.09 -1.29
C THR A 224 22.71 7.74 0.16
N GLU A 225 23.01 6.51 0.55
CA GLU A 225 22.85 6.03 1.92
C GLU A 225 23.69 6.86 2.91
N ASP A 226 24.87 7.34 2.47
CA ASP A 226 25.74 8.20 3.26
C ASP A 226 25.14 9.61 3.46
N ASP A 227 24.47 10.16 2.46
CA ASP A 227 23.77 11.46 2.56
C ASP A 227 22.63 11.37 3.59
N LEU A 228 21.82 10.32 3.49
CA LEU A 228 20.77 10.05 4.46
C LEU A 228 21.36 9.84 5.86
N ARG A 229 22.46 9.09 6.00
CA ARG A 229 23.12 8.92 7.28
C ARG A 229 23.58 10.25 7.87
N LEU A 230 24.23 11.10 7.07
CA LEU A 230 24.72 12.41 7.46
C LEU A 230 23.59 13.36 7.89
N ILE A 231 22.47 13.32 7.18
CA ILE A 231 21.29 14.14 7.48
C ILE A 231 20.63 13.65 8.77
N PHE A 232 20.38 12.35 8.89
CA PHE A 232 19.55 11.78 9.94
C PHE A 232 20.30 11.48 11.25
N GLN A 233 21.63 11.33 11.23
CA GLN A 233 22.43 11.07 12.45
C GLN A 233 22.29 12.19 13.50
N ARG A 234 21.92 13.40 13.08
CA ARG A 234 21.69 14.53 14.00
C ARG A 234 20.53 14.29 14.98
N PHE A 235 19.62 13.38 14.63
CA PHE A 235 18.47 13.03 15.46
C PHE A 235 18.77 11.88 16.41
N GLY A 236 19.80 11.08 16.15
CA GLY A 236 20.32 10.02 17.01
C GLY A 236 21.15 9.00 16.24
N ASP A 237 21.72 8.03 16.96
CA ASP A 237 22.60 7.02 16.37
C ASP A 237 21.86 6.09 15.42
N ILE A 238 22.42 5.92 14.22
CA ILE A 238 21.85 5.12 13.13
C ILE A 238 22.52 3.74 13.09
N THR A 239 21.71 2.70 13.25
CA THR A 239 22.07 1.29 13.10
C THR A 239 22.30 0.94 11.64
N SER A 240 21.37 1.31 10.76
CA SER A 240 21.40 0.96 9.34
C SER A 240 20.70 2.01 8.48
N VAL A 241 21.19 2.21 7.26
CA VAL A 241 20.51 2.96 6.20
C VAL A 241 20.48 2.07 4.97
N GLU A 242 19.33 1.93 4.34
CA GLU A 242 19.14 1.13 3.15
C GLU A 242 18.29 1.91 2.14
N ILE A 243 18.84 2.22 0.96
CA ILE A 243 18.06 2.74 -0.17
C ILE A 243 17.71 1.58 -1.07
N ILE A 244 16.43 1.47 -1.42
CA ILE A 244 15.97 0.39 -2.29
C ILE A 244 16.25 0.77 -3.73
N ARG A 245 16.86 -0.17 -4.45
CA ARG A 245 17.28 -0.02 -5.85
C ARG A 245 16.66 -1.12 -6.67
N ASP A 246 16.38 -0.80 -7.93
CA ASP A 246 15.97 -1.78 -8.92
C ASP A 246 17.08 -2.82 -9.11
N ARG A 247 16.74 -4.11 -9.01
CA ARG A 247 17.69 -5.22 -9.11
C ARG A 247 18.27 -5.40 -10.53
N ALA A 248 17.54 -4.98 -11.56
CA ALA A 248 17.96 -5.13 -12.95
C ALA A 248 18.88 -3.97 -13.38
N THR A 249 18.54 -2.75 -12.98
CA THR A 249 19.21 -1.53 -13.47
C THR A 249 20.17 -0.92 -12.45
N GLY A 250 20.04 -1.26 -11.17
CA GLY A 250 20.80 -0.67 -10.07
C GLY A 250 20.40 0.77 -9.73
N HIS A 251 19.38 1.33 -10.39
CA HIS A 251 18.89 2.67 -10.13
C HIS A 251 18.09 2.73 -8.82
N SER A 252 18.22 3.84 -8.10
CA SER A 252 17.44 4.11 -6.88
C SER A 252 15.95 4.19 -7.21
N LEU A 253 15.13 3.45 -6.47
CA LEU A 253 13.67 3.57 -6.51
C LEU A 253 13.16 4.80 -5.74
N CYS A 254 14.07 5.68 -5.30
CA CYS A 254 13.77 6.92 -4.61
C CYS A 254 13.06 6.74 -3.25
N TYR A 255 13.28 5.61 -2.59
CA TYR A 255 12.88 5.37 -1.21
C TYR A 255 13.90 4.53 -0.45
N GLY A 256 13.82 4.58 0.88
CA GLY A 256 14.72 3.85 1.75
C GLY A 256 14.23 3.76 3.19
N PHE A 257 15.00 3.05 3.99
CA PHE A 257 14.75 2.79 5.40
C PHE A 257 15.96 3.20 6.24
N ILE A 258 15.69 3.88 7.35
CA ILE A 258 16.71 4.25 8.34
C ILE A 258 16.35 3.60 9.67
N GLU A 259 17.19 2.69 10.13
CA GLU A 259 17.09 2.09 11.45
C GLU A 259 17.93 2.88 12.45
N PHE A 260 17.29 3.41 13.48
CA PHE A 260 17.92 4.08 14.61
C PHE A 260 18.14 3.12 15.79
N THR A 261 19.06 3.48 16.68
CA THR A 261 19.27 2.73 17.93
C THR A 261 18.14 2.99 18.92
N SER A 262 17.57 4.20 18.90
CA SER A 262 16.58 4.71 19.86
C SER A 262 15.29 5.15 19.17
N LYS A 263 14.13 4.75 19.70
CA LYS A 263 12.80 5.19 19.24
C LYS A 263 12.65 6.70 19.24
N SER A 264 13.14 7.34 20.31
CA SER A 264 13.06 8.80 20.44
C SER A 264 13.76 9.55 19.30
N ALA A 265 14.78 8.94 18.67
CA ALA A 265 15.46 9.50 17.51
C ALA A 265 14.57 9.47 16.26
N VAL A 266 13.81 8.38 16.07
CA VAL A 266 12.84 8.22 14.98
C VAL A 266 11.75 9.29 15.05
N GLU A 267 11.15 9.49 16.23
CA GLU A 267 10.10 10.50 16.42
C GLU A 267 10.61 11.93 16.15
N ARG A 268 11.83 12.24 16.61
CA ARG A 268 12.47 13.53 16.34
C ARG A 268 12.76 13.71 14.84
N ALA A 269 13.27 12.67 14.20
CA ALA A 269 13.56 12.67 12.77
C ALA A 269 12.28 12.87 11.96
N TYR A 270 11.24 12.08 12.22
CA TYR A 270 9.92 12.20 11.58
C TYR A 270 9.37 13.63 11.67
N ARG A 271 9.26 14.17 12.89
CA ARG A 271 8.69 15.52 13.12
C ARG A 271 9.47 16.63 12.40
N LYS A 272 10.77 16.44 12.18
CA LYS A 272 11.63 17.49 11.62
C LYS A 272 11.89 17.33 10.12
N MET A 273 11.84 16.11 9.62
CA MET A 273 12.22 15.76 8.26
C MET A 273 11.01 15.52 7.35
N GLU A 274 9.80 15.40 7.89
CA GLU A 274 8.59 15.31 7.07
C GLU A 274 8.43 16.57 6.20
N GLY A 275 8.35 16.36 4.88
CA GLY A 275 8.28 17.44 3.89
C GLY A 275 9.57 18.25 3.72
N ALA A 276 10.69 17.84 4.33
CA ALA A 276 11.97 18.52 4.21
C ALA A 276 12.54 18.38 2.79
N ILE A 277 13.36 19.35 2.37
CA ILE A 277 14.02 19.30 1.06
C ILE A 277 15.39 18.64 1.23
N ILE A 278 15.60 17.52 0.54
CA ILE A 278 16.87 16.81 0.42
C ILE A 278 17.20 16.76 -1.08
N ASP A 279 18.38 17.27 -1.46
CA ASP A 279 18.85 17.31 -2.85
C ASP A 279 17.77 17.83 -3.83
N ASP A 280 17.21 19.00 -3.52
CA ASP A 280 16.16 19.68 -4.30
C ASP A 280 14.81 18.93 -4.43
N ARG A 281 14.58 17.87 -3.65
CA ARG A 281 13.28 17.20 -3.57
C ARG A 281 12.69 17.23 -2.16
N LYS A 282 11.38 17.49 -2.08
CA LYS A 282 10.62 17.32 -0.83
C LYS A 282 10.45 15.83 -0.55
N VAL A 283 11.08 15.36 0.52
CA VAL A 283 10.96 13.98 0.98
C VAL A 283 9.73 13.81 1.84
N HIS A 284 9.19 12.60 1.84
CA HIS A 284 8.16 12.18 2.78
C HIS A 284 8.76 11.10 3.68
N VAL A 285 8.47 11.20 4.97
CA VAL A 285 9.07 10.44 6.04
C VAL A 285 7.94 9.84 6.85
N ASP A 286 7.97 8.53 7.07
CA ASP A 286 6.96 7.84 7.85
C ASP A 286 7.57 6.81 8.80
N PHE A 287 6.82 6.37 9.79
CA PHE A 287 7.21 5.27 10.65
C PHE A 287 7.11 3.97 9.87
N SER A 288 8.22 3.22 9.81
CA SER A 288 8.18 1.92 9.15
C SER A 288 7.49 0.89 10.05
N GLN A 289 6.34 0.41 9.62
CA GLN A 289 5.73 -0.79 10.19
C GLN A 289 6.45 -2.03 9.63
N SER A 290 7.43 -2.55 10.37
CA SER A 290 8.29 -3.63 9.89
C SER A 290 7.59 -4.98 9.81
N THR A 291 7.69 -5.59 8.65
CA THR A 291 7.74 -7.04 8.44
C THR A 291 9.19 -7.53 8.65
N LYS A 292 9.56 -8.04 9.85
CA LYS A 292 10.75 -8.90 9.99
C LYS A 292 10.53 -10.05 10.99
N ARG A 293 10.42 -11.27 10.46
CA ARG A 293 10.73 -12.52 11.18
C ARG A 293 12.26 -12.71 11.20
N LYS A 294 12.86 -12.68 12.39
CA LYS A 294 14.17 -13.34 12.62
C LYS A 294 13.94 -14.84 12.61
N ARG A 295 14.52 -15.53 11.63
CA ARG A 295 14.57 -16.99 11.55
C ARG A 295 15.66 -17.49 12.51
N ASN A 296 15.30 -17.75 13.76
CA ASN A 296 16.17 -18.50 14.66
C ASN A 296 16.06 -19.98 14.30
N ARG A 297 17.06 -20.48 13.57
CA ARG A 297 17.36 -21.90 13.44
C ARG A 297 18.24 -22.27 14.62
N ASN A 298 17.66 -22.84 15.68
CA ASN A 298 18.43 -23.60 16.66
C ASN A 298 17.98 -25.06 16.62
N GLU A 299 18.90 -25.87 16.13
CA GLU A 299 19.02 -27.31 16.33
C GLU A 299 18.99 -27.63 17.83
N PHE A 300 18.24 -28.65 18.21
CA PHE A 300 18.54 -29.53 19.36
C PHE A 300 17.89 -30.88 19.11
N THR A 301 18.67 -31.81 18.55
CA THR A 301 18.82 -33.17 19.09
C THR A 301 20.18 -33.24 19.74
#